data_AF-A0A9D8RM30-F1
#
_entry.id   AF-A0A9D8RM30-F1
#
_cell.length_a   1.000
_cell.length_b   1.000
_cell.length_c   1.000
_cell.angle_alpha   90.00
_cell.angle_beta   90.00
_cell.angle_gamma   90.00
#
_symmetry.space_group_name_H-M   'P 1'
#
loop_
_entity.id
_entity.type
_entity.pdbx_description
1 polymer ?
#
loop_
_entity_poly.entity_id
_entity_poly.type
_entity_poly.pdbx_seq_one_letter_code
_entity_poly.pdbx_strand_id
1 'polypeptide(L)'
;TLDEALASAQTAEECQFLAQGFDRLAAEILRSGRAHGDLKPENIIVGEDGRQHAIDWDAAFVERFAGEEALEIGTAAYQHPERGVEMYDEHIDDYSIAMISTLLHLAVVDPAVVEYYKKYHEPPFLPRDIRRGAEPFIDKAKEEFARRGWARQYRVAEMLRSPYARLFRLREVFVPRPMTTSDTAPTLDVEWGWWGCRQGDGWAIQPLYDSGFEPSEGVALMVLGGYSHYVAVEDGRTLMSMCKGDDARSVRDGVARLRRADGREQTIAVEELINSSK
;
A
#
# COMPACT_ATOMS: atom_id res chain seq x y z
N THR A 1 -10.18 18.54 9.29
CA THR A 1 -8.88 17.96 8.88
C THR A 1 -9.06 16.48 8.56
N LEU A 2 -8.04 15.76 8.09
CA LEU A 2 -8.09 14.31 7.88
C LEU A 2 -8.35 13.59 9.20
N ASP A 3 -7.84 14.13 10.31
CA ASP A 3 -8.16 13.67 11.67
C ASP A 3 -9.68 13.66 11.93
N GLU A 4 -10.33 14.81 11.80
CA GLU A 4 -11.78 14.94 11.99
C GLU A 4 -12.57 14.08 11.01
N ALA A 5 -12.13 14.03 9.75
CA ALA A 5 -12.78 13.24 8.71
C ALA A 5 -12.76 11.75 9.05
N LEU A 6 -11.61 11.21 9.45
CA LEU A 6 -11.47 9.81 9.87
C LEU A 6 -12.28 9.51 11.13
N ALA A 7 -12.25 10.40 12.14
CA ALA A 7 -13.02 10.24 13.37
C ALA A 7 -14.55 10.29 13.14
N SER A 8 -14.99 10.96 12.07
CA SER A 8 -16.40 11.10 11.70
C SER A 8 -16.91 10.05 10.71
N ALA A 9 -16.01 9.28 10.07
CA ALA A 9 -16.35 8.29 9.07
C ALA A 9 -17.28 7.21 9.65
N GLN A 10 -18.31 6.87 8.90
CA GLN A 10 -19.33 5.87 9.25
C GLN A 10 -19.31 4.65 8.34
N THR A 11 -18.73 4.78 7.14
CA THR A 11 -18.73 3.71 6.15
C THR A 11 -17.32 3.37 5.64
N ALA A 12 -17.20 2.16 5.08
CA ALA A 12 -15.97 1.73 4.43
C ALA A 12 -15.68 2.58 3.17
N GLU A 13 -16.71 3.03 2.47
CA GLU A 13 -16.60 3.89 1.29
C GLU A 13 -16.01 5.27 1.64
N GLU A 14 -16.44 5.87 2.77
CA GLU A 14 -15.85 7.11 3.28
C GLU A 14 -14.38 6.92 3.65
N CYS A 15 -14.05 5.84 4.37
CA CYS A 15 -12.66 5.50 4.68
C CYS A 15 -11.83 5.27 3.41
N GLN A 16 -12.41 4.63 2.39
CA GLN A 16 -11.74 4.37 1.12
C GLN A 16 -11.46 5.66 0.37
N PHE A 17 -12.41 6.61 0.38
CA PHE A 17 -12.23 7.94 -0.19
C PHE A 17 -11.08 8.70 0.49
N LEU A 18 -11.00 8.65 1.83
CA LEU A 18 -9.89 9.24 2.59
C LEU A 18 -8.56 8.57 2.30
N ALA A 19 -8.51 7.24 2.24
CA ALA A 19 -7.30 6.47 1.94
C ALA A 19 -6.75 6.79 0.54
N GLN A 20 -7.62 6.83 -0.48
CA GLN A 20 -7.24 7.18 -1.84
C GLN A 20 -6.80 8.64 -1.98
N GLY A 21 -7.46 9.56 -1.25
CA GLY A 21 -7.05 10.97 -1.19
C GLY A 21 -5.65 11.13 -0.60
N PHE A 22 -5.38 10.42 0.50
CA PHE A 22 -4.08 10.46 1.15
C PHE A 22 -2.98 9.86 0.28
N ASP A 23 -3.26 8.76 -0.41
CA ASP A 23 -2.29 8.14 -1.31
C ASP A 23 -1.88 9.07 -2.47
N ARG A 24 -2.81 9.90 -2.97
CA ARG A 24 -2.50 10.92 -3.97
C ARG A 24 -1.57 12.00 -3.39
N LEU A 25 -1.89 12.52 -2.20
CA LEU A 25 -1.05 13.49 -1.50
C LEU A 25 0.35 12.93 -1.21
N ALA A 26 0.44 11.71 -0.69
CA ALA A 26 1.70 11.03 -0.44
C ALA A 26 2.53 10.88 -1.72
N ALA A 27 1.90 10.48 -2.83
CA ALA A 27 2.57 10.38 -4.12
C ALA A 27 3.04 11.76 -4.65
N GLU A 28 2.34 12.85 -4.34
CA GLU A 28 2.77 14.22 -4.68
C GLU A 28 4.00 14.63 -3.85
N ILE A 29 3.97 14.42 -2.52
CA ILE A 29 5.10 14.70 -1.62
C ILE A 29 6.35 13.93 -2.08
N LEU A 30 6.23 12.61 -2.28
CA LEU A 30 7.34 11.73 -2.69
C LEU A 30 7.93 12.07 -4.08
N ARG A 31 7.17 12.74 -4.96
CA ARG A 31 7.68 13.23 -6.26
C ARG A 31 8.38 14.57 -6.17
N SER A 32 8.07 15.37 -5.16
CA SER A 32 8.46 16.78 -5.09
C SER A 32 9.94 17.00 -4.72
N GLY A 33 10.60 16.00 -4.14
CA GLY A 33 11.93 16.16 -3.53
C GLY A 33 11.92 17.04 -2.27
N ARG A 34 10.74 17.21 -1.67
CA ARG A 34 10.51 17.93 -0.41
C ARG A 34 9.84 16.99 0.58
N ALA A 35 9.93 17.35 1.85
CA ALA A 35 9.20 16.69 2.91
C ALA A 35 8.60 17.73 3.88
N HIS A 36 7.54 17.35 4.54
CA HIS A 36 6.74 18.13 5.48
C HIS A 36 7.38 18.21 6.87
N GLY A 37 7.95 17.11 7.36
CA GLY A 37 8.64 17.04 8.65
C GLY A 37 7.74 16.77 9.86
N ASP A 38 6.50 17.25 9.85
CA ASP A 38 5.45 16.92 10.83
C ASP A 38 4.14 16.43 10.19
N LEU A 39 4.24 15.49 9.24
CA LEU A 39 3.07 14.95 8.55
C LEU A 39 2.21 14.09 9.50
N LYS A 40 0.97 14.53 9.76
CA LYS A 40 -0.03 13.87 10.60
C LYS A 40 -1.46 14.21 10.14
N PRO A 41 -2.50 13.44 10.51
CA PRO A 41 -3.87 13.69 10.09
C PRO A 41 -4.42 15.09 10.39
N GLU A 42 -3.95 15.73 11.46
CA GLU A 42 -4.33 17.10 11.84
C GLU A 42 -3.77 18.15 10.88
N ASN A 43 -2.60 17.88 10.30
CA ASN A 43 -1.92 18.76 9.35
C ASN A 43 -2.37 18.53 7.90
N ILE A 44 -3.47 17.79 7.68
CA ILE A 44 -4.00 17.50 6.36
C ILE A 44 -5.45 18.00 6.26
N ILE A 45 -5.70 18.89 5.31
CA ILE A 45 -7.05 19.37 4.99
C ILE A 45 -7.65 18.46 3.92
N VAL A 46 -8.88 18.01 4.14
CA VAL A 46 -9.67 17.25 3.17
C VAL A 46 -10.65 18.22 2.51
N GLY A 47 -10.49 18.45 1.22
CA GLY A 47 -11.41 19.24 0.41
C GLY A 47 -12.69 18.49 0.06
N GLU A 48 -13.76 19.22 -0.27
CA GLU A 48 -15.04 18.64 -0.71
C GLU A 48 -14.92 17.78 -1.97
N ASP A 49 -13.92 18.07 -2.82
CA ASP A 49 -13.60 17.30 -4.04
C ASP A 49 -12.73 16.05 -3.77
N GLY A 50 -12.39 15.78 -2.50
CA GLY A 50 -11.53 14.67 -2.12
C GLY A 50 -10.04 14.89 -2.35
N ARG A 51 -9.63 16.10 -2.73
CA ARG A 51 -8.22 16.48 -2.68
C ARG A 51 -7.80 16.70 -1.24
N GLN A 52 -6.58 16.29 -0.94
CA GLN A 52 -5.99 16.47 0.38
C GLN A 52 -4.76 17.37 0.26
N HIS A 53 -4.63 18.32 1.18
CA HIS A 53 -3.54 19.30 1.18
C HIS A 53 -2.89 19.35 2.56
N ALA A 54 -1.56 19.21 2.61
CA ALA A 54 -0.83 19.40 3.85
C ALA A 54 -0.66 20.90 4.18
N ILE A 55 -0.81 21.23 5.45
CA ILE A 55 -0.62 22.55 6.06
C ILE A 55 0.40 22.44 7.18
N ASP A 56 0.91 23.56 7.69
CA ASP A 56 1.89 23.57 8.79
C ASP A 56 3.28 23.02 8.39
N TRP A 57 3.91 23.72 7.45
CA TRP A 57 5.21 23.35 6.84
C TRP A 57 6.42 23.89 7.61
N ASP A 58 6.28 24.19 8.90
CA ASP A 58 7.37 24.80 9.70
C ASP A 58 8.55 23.83 9.91
N ALA A 59 8.30 22.51 9.87
CA ALA A 59 9.30 21.44 9.94
C ALA A 59 9.84 20.98 8.57
N ALA A 60 9.45 21.65 7.48
CA ALA A 60 9.63 21.13 6.14
C ALA A 60 11.10 21.04 5.70
N PHE A 61 11.43 19.99 4.95
CA PHE A 61 12.68 19.89 4.22
C PHE A 61 12.51 20.35 2.76
N VAL A 62 13.49 21.13 2.30
CA VAL A 62 13.74 21.42 0.89
C VAL A 62 15.23 21.35 0.63
N GLU A 63 15.64 21.11 -0.62
CA GLU A 63 17.06 20.93 -1.02
C GLU A 63 18.01 22.03 -0.52
N ARG A 64 17.51 23.26 -0.33
CA ARG A 64 18.31 24.37 0.22
C ARG A 64 18.83 24.10 1.65
N PHE A 65 18.15 23.28 2.42
CA PHE A 65 18.54 22.91 3.78
C PHE A 65 19.38 21.62 3.83
N ALA A 66 19.81 21.09 2.68
CA ALA A 66 20.63 19.88 2.64
C ALA A 66 21.92 20.04 3.46
N GLY A 67 22.11 19.13 4.43
CA GLY A 67 23.25 19.13 5.35
C GLY A 67 23.03 19.93 6.64
N GLU A 68 21.87 20.56 6.82
CA GLU A 68 21.44 21.13 8.10
C GLU A 68 20.81 20.05 9.01
N GLU A 69 20.61 20.38 10.28
CA GLU A 69 19.84 19.56 11.22
C GLU A 69 18.39 20.08 11.30
N ALA A 70 17.44 19.18 11.47
CA ALA A 70 16.05 19.53 11.70
C ALA A 70 15.89 20.28 13.03
N LEU A 71 15.09 21.35 13.04
CA LEU A 71 14.75 22.07 14.27
C LEU A 71 13.88 21.22 15.20
N GLU A 72 13.08 20.32 14.63
CA GLU A 72 12.22 19.38 15.33
C GLU A 72 12.07 18.06 14.58
N ILE A 73 11.75 16.99 15.32
CA ILE A 73 11.52 15.65 14.77
C ILE A 73 10.05 15.47 14.36
N GLY A 74 9.14 16.35 14.78
CA GLY A 74 7.70 16.18 14.57
C GLY A 74 7.06 15.18 15.56
N THR A 75 5.85 14.74 15.23
CA THR A 75 4.97 14.04 16.16
C THR A 75 5.35 12.56 16.33
N ALA A 76 5.72 12.16 17.55
CA ALA A 76 6.24 10.83 17.86
C ALA A 76 5.31 9.65 17.49
N ALA A 77 3.99 9.87 17.40
CA ALA A 77 3.02 8.87 16.97
C ALA A 77 3.14 8.51 15.48
N TYR A 78 3.77 9.36 14.66
CA TYR A 78 3.90 9.19 13.21
C TYR A 78 5.35 9.10 12.74
N GLN A 79 6.32 9.30 13.62
CA GLN A 79 7.74 9.32 13.29
C GLN A 79 8.42 7.99 13.58
N HIS A 80 9.43 7.65 12.78
CA HIS A 80 10.24 6.45 13.03
C HIS A 80 10.98 6.59 14.38
N PRO A 81 11.02 5.56 15.25
CA PRO A 81 11.60 5.68 16.60
C PRO A 81 13.10 6.03 16.63
N GLU A 82 13.84 5.69 15.58
CA GLU A 82 15.27 6.00 15.45
C GLU A 82 15.54 7.31 14.68
N ARG A 83 14.50 8.10 14.32
CA ARG A 83 14.73 9.37 13.63
C ARG A 83 15.32 10.38 14.61
N GLY A 84 16.51 10.88 14.29
CA GLY A 84 17.14 12.03 14.94
C GLY A 84 17.05 13.31 14.12
N VAL A 85 17.50 14.42 14.69
CA VAL A 85 17.53 15.74 14.02
C VAL A 85 18.53 15.79 12.87
N GLU A 86 19.56 14.94 12.91
CA GLU A 86 20.56 14.78 11.86
C GLU A 86 20.01 14.06 10.61
N MET A 87 18.89 13.35 10.74
CA MET A 87 18.20 12.71 9.63
C MET A 87 17.20 13.71 9.04
N TYR A 88 17.74 14.71 8.32
CA TYR A 88 16.99 15.81 7.72
C TYR A 88 17.24 15.90 6.21
N ASP A 89 16.43 15.15 5.48
CA ASP A 89 16.47 15.05 4.02
C ASP A 89 15.05 14.87 3.44
N GLU A 90 14.93 14.56 2.15
CA GLU A 90 13.64 14.33 1.49
C GLU A 90 12.88 13.08 1.98
N HIS A 91 13.49 12.27 2.85
CA HIS A 91 12.93 11.01 3.36
C HIS A 91 12.33 11.10 4.76
N ILE A 92 12.32 12.28 5.39
CA ILE A 92 11.83 12.44 6.77
C ILE A 92 10.34 12.13 6.96
N ASP A 93 9.56 12.13 5.88
CA ASP A 93 8.14 11.78 5.89
C ASP A 93 7.86 10.32 5.53
N ASP A 94 8.87 9.54 5.11
CA ASP A 94 8.67 8.19 4.61
C ASP A 94 7.83 7.34 5.58
N TYR A 95 8.22 7.38 6.86
CA TYR A 95 7.54 6.62 7.91
C TYR A 95 6.12 7.14 8.19
N SER A 96 5.93 8.45 8.26
CA SER A 96 4.62 9.09 8.48
C SER A 96 3.65 8.74 7.35
N ILE A 97 4.13 8.76 6.10
CA ILE A 97 3.37 8.35 4.92
C ILE A 97 2.93 6.88 5.03
N ALA A 98 3.86 5.99 5.38
CA ALA A 98 3.55 4.58 5.52
C ALA A 98 2.55 4.30 6.65
N MET A 99 2.69 5.00 7.79
CA MET A 99 1.80 4.89 8.95
C MET A 99 0.38 5.31 8.61
N ILE A 100 0.21 6.52 8.05
CA ILE A 100 -1.12 7.08 7.75
C ILE A 100 -1.79 6.29 6.63
N SER A 101 -1.07 5.89 5.57
CA SER A 101 -1.63 5.06 4.51
C SER A 101 -2.10 3.71 5.05
N THR A 102 -1.28 3.05 5.90
CA THR A 102 -1.65 1.78 6.54
C THR A 102 -2.89 1.93 7.42
N LEU A 103 -2.96 2.99 8.24
CA LEU A 103 -4.11 3.30 9.10
C LEU A 103 -5.40 3.42 8.30
N LEU A 104 -5.38 4.26 7.25
CA LEU A 104 -6.57 4.55 6.45
C LEU A 104 -7.04 3.32 5.67
N HIS A 105 -6.14 2.58 5.02
CA HIS A 105 -6.52 1.37 4.27
C HIS A 105 -7.03 0.26 5.18
N LEU A 106 -6.52 0.16 6.40
CA LEU A 106 -7.05 -0.81 7.34
C LEU A 106 -8.43 -0.38 7.88
N ALA A 107 -8.67 0.91 8.08
CA ALA A 107 -9.98 1.44 8.46
C ALA A 107 -11.07 1.09 7.43
N VAL A 108 -10.73 0.95 6.14
CA VAL A 108 -11.65 0.47 5.09
C VAL A 108 -12.18 -0.93 5.39
N VAL A 109 -11.37 -1.80 5.99
CA VAL A 109 -11.68 -3.23 6.12
C VAL A 109 -11.91 -3.68 7.56
N ASP A 110 -11.62 -2.83 8.54
CA ASP A 110 -11.78 -3.10 9.96
C ASP A 110 -12.40 -1.89 10.68
N PRO A 111 -13.72 -1.89 10.89
CA PRO A 111 -14.42 -0.81 11.57
C PRO A 111 -13.92 -0.54 13.00
N ALA A 112 -13.27 -1.52 13.65
CA ALA A 112 -12.71 -1.33 14.98
C ALA A 112 -11.57 -0.29 14.98
N VAL A 113 -10.90 -0.07 13.85
CA VAL A 113 -9.88 0.97 13.68
C VAL A 113 -10.51 2.35 13.75
N VAL A 114 -11.64 2.56 13.08
CA VAL A 114 -12.38 3.84 13.11
C VAL A 114 -12.91 4.11 14.51
N GLU A 115 -13.50 3.11 15.18
CA GLU A 115 -14.01 3.26 16.54
C GLU A 115 -12.90 3.58 17.55
N TYR A 116 -11.70 2.98 17.38
CA TYR A 116 -10.54 3.34 18.18
C TYR A 116 -10.13 4.79 17.91
N TYR A 117 -9.95 5.15 16.63
CA TYR A 117 -9.48 6.46 16.23
C TYR A 117 -10.44 7.57 16.68
N LYS A 118 -11.75 7.38 16.52
CA LYS A 118 -12.80 8.30 17.01
C LYS A 118 -12.72 8.57 18.51
N LYS A 119 -12.24 7.61 19.29
CA LYS A 119 -12.14 7.76 20.75
C LYS A 119 -10.84 8.44 21.17
N TYR A 120 -9.74 8.16 20.50
CA TYR A 120 -8.40 8.55 20.97
C TYR A 120 -7.73 9.61 20.09
N HIS A 121 -8.21 9.85 18.87
CA HIS A 121 -7.56 10.68 17.85
C HIS A 121 -6.09 10.28 17.61
N GLU A 122 -5.82 8.99 17.73
CA GLU A 122 -4.48 8.41 17.57
C GLU A 122 -4.57 7.06 16.86
N PRO A 123 -3.51 6.64 16.13
CA PRO A 123 -3.46 5.32 15.51
C PRO A 123 -3.48 4.22 16.60
N PRO A 124 -4.18 3.08 16.37
CA PRO A 124 -4.19 1.95 17.31
C PRO A 124 -2.86 1.18 17.40
N PHE A 125 -1.80 1.65 16.72
CA PHE A 125 -0.47 1.06 16.68
C PHE A 125 0.55 2.19 16.73
N LEU A 126 1.53 2.10 17.63
CA LEU A 126 2.54 3.13 17.80
C LEU A 126 3.90 2.70 17.24
N PRO A 127 4.70 3.61 16.67
CA PRO A 127 6.00 3.27 16.09
C PRO A 127 6.94 2.55 17.06
N ARG A 128 6.93 2.96 18.33
CA ARG A 128 7.74 2.33 19.40
C ARG A 128 7.41 0.86 19.66
N ASP A 129 6.14 0.49 19.49
CA ASP A 129 5.64 -0.86 19.80
C ASP A 129 5.86 -1.79 18.59
N ILE A 130 5.73 -1.25 17.38
CA ILE A 130 6.15 -1.91 16.14
C ILE A 130 7.63 -2.27 16.19
N ARG A 131 8.49 -1.31 16.58
CA ARG A 131 9.94 -1.52 16.66
C ARG A 131 10.34 -2.63 17.63
N ARG A 132 9.59 -2.79 18.72
CA ARG A 132 9.81 -3.85 19.72
C ARG A 132 9.31 -5.22 19.26
N GLY A 133 8.68 -5.31 18.09
CA GLY A 133 8.01 -6.53 17.62
C GLY A 133 6.82 -6.93 18.50
N ALA A 134 6.31 -6.00 19.30
CA ALA A 134 5.24 -6.25 20.26
C ALA A 134 3.84 -5.99 19.67
N GLU A 135 3.76 -5.57 18.41
CA GLU A 135 2.54 -5.06 17.81
C GLU A 135 1.87 -6.08 16.87
N PRO A 136 0.84 -6.82 17.32
CA PRO A 136 0.09 -7.75 16.48
C PRO A 136 -0.71 -7.02 15.38
N PHE A 137 -0.93 -5.71 15.53
CA PHE A 137 -1.73 -4.95 14.59
C PHE A 137 -1.10 -4.87 13.18
N ILE A 138 0.22 -4.78 13.08
CA ILE A 138 0.89 -4.78 11.76
C ILE A 138 0.75 -6.14 11.08
N ASP A 139 0.82 -7.25 11.83
CA ASP A 139 0.57 -8.58 11.25
C ASP A 139 -0.89 -8.71 10.79
N LYS A 140 -1.84 -8.19 11.58
CA LYS A 140 -3.24 -8.13 11.18
C LYS A 140 -3.43 -7.32 9.90
N ALA A 141 -2.82 -6.13 9.81
CA ALA A 141 -2.88 -5.29 8.62
C ALA A 141 -2.33 -6.02 7.38
N LYS A 142 -1.14 -6.60 7.50
CA LYS A 142 -0.51 -7.39 6.44
C LYS A 142 -1.39 -8.56 6.01
N GLU A 143 -1.96 -9.31 6.96
CA GLU A 143 -2.85 -10.43 6.67
C GLU A 143 -4.12 -9.99 5.91
N GLU A 144 -4.75 -8.90 6.37
CA GLU A 144 -5.94 -8.33 5.74
C GLU A 144 -5.68 -7.81 4.32
N PHE A 145 -4.52 -7.21 4.08
CA PHE A 145 -4.11 -6.76 2.74
C PHE A 145 -3.72 -7.92 1.84
N ALA A 146 -2.98 -8.89 2.37
CA ALA A 146 -2.56 -10.08 1.64
C ALA A 146 -3.77 -10.86 1.12
N ARG A 147 -4.75 -11.16 2.00
CA ARG A 147 -5.94 -11.94 1.60
C ARG A 147 -6.83 -11.28 0.54
N ARG A 148 -6.64 -9.99 0.28
CA ARG A 148 -7.35 -9.21 -0.74
C ARG A 148 -6.53 -8.96 -2.01
N GLY A 149 -5.26 -9.35 -2.02
CA GLY A 149 -4.34 -9.01 -3.10
C GLY A 149 -3.99 -7.52 -3.15
N TRP A 150 -4.09 -6.82 -2.01
CA TRP A 150 -3.73 -5.40 -1.90
C TRP A 150 -2.21 -5.25 -1.74
N ALA A 151 -1.47 -5.59 -2.81
CA ALA A 151 -0.02 -5.73 -2.80
C ALA A 151 0.70 -4.45 -2.37
N ARG A 152 0.22 -3.28 -2.82
CA ARG A 152 0.75 -1.98 -2.43
C ARG A 152 0.65 -1.78 -0.91
N GLN A 153 -0.55 -1.92 -0.36
CA GLN A 153 -0.83 -1.75 1.07
C GLN A 153 -0.05 -2.76 1.91
N TYR A 154 0.07 -4.01 1.44
CA TYR A 154 0.90 -5.03 2.07
C TYR A 154 2.36 -4.59 2.19
N ARG A 155 2.96 -4.04 1.11
CA ARG A 155 4.34 -3.55 1.12
C ARG A 155 4.52 -2.34 2.03
N VAL A 156 3.57 -1.39 2.01
CA VAL A 156 3.62 -0.22 2.90
C VAL A 156 3.58 -0.66 4.37
N ALA A 157 2.66 -1.55 4.74
CA ALA A 157 2.58 -2.07 6.11
C ALA A 157 3.83 -2.88 6.51
N GLU A 158 4.45 -3.60 5.57
CA GLU A 158 5.71 -4.29 5.79
C GLU A 158 6.88 -3.33 6.06
N MET A 159 6.95 -2.21 5.34
CA MET A 159 8.00 -1.21 5.50
C MET A 159 8.00 -0.56 6.89
N LEU A 160 6.87 -0.55 7.62
CA LEU A 160 6.81 -0.04 9.01
C LEU A 160 7.72 -0.82 9.99
N ARG A 161 8.17 -2.02 9.61
CA ARG A 161 9.13 -2.82 10.38
C ARG A 161 10.60 -2.53 10.04
N SER A 162 10.84 -1.58 9.13
CA SER A 162 12.19 -1.16 8.77
C SER A 162 12.97 -0.79 10.04
N PRO A 163 14.24 -1.20 10.16
CA PRO A 163 15.11 -0.70 11.22
C PRO A 163 15.66 0.71 10.90
N TYR A 164 15.37 1.25 9.70
CA TYR A 164 15.83 2.55 9.23
C TYR A 164 14.66 3.50 9.02
N ALA A 165 14.85 4.78 9.40
CA ALA A 165 13.85 5.83 9.22
C ALA A 165 13.48 6.07 7.74
N ARG A 166 14.49 6.04 6.86
CA ARG A 166 14.28 6.02 5.41
C ARG A 166 13.65 4.69 4.99
N LEU A 167 12.52 4.77 4.30
CA LEU A 167 11.83 3.59 3.76
C LEU A 167 12.19 3.43 2.29
N PHE A 168 13.22 2.62 2.04
CA PHE A 168 13.65 2.30 0.68
C PHE A 168 12.50 1.75 -0.15
N ARG A 169 12.34 2.28 -1.36
CA ARG A 169 11.29 1.93 -2.34
C ARG A 169 9.89 2.43 -2.04
N LEU A 170 9.68 3.22 -0.98
CA LEU A 170 8.36 3.79 -0.68
C LEU A 170 7.84 4.62 -1.87
N ARG A 171 8.69 5.45 -2.47
CA ARG A 171 8.34 6.24 -3.65
C ARG A 171 7.83 5.36 -4.78
N GLU A 172 8.53 4.28 -5.12
CA GLU A 172 8.16 3.37 -6.20
C GLU A 172 6.83 2.64 -5.92
N VAL A 173 6.52 2.38 -4.65
CA VAL A 173 5.23 1.80 -4.23
C VAL A 173 4.06 2.79 -4.38
N PHE A 174 4.28 4.10 -4.18
CA PHE A 174 3.24 5.14 -4.32
C PHE A 174 3.18 5.77 -5.72
N VAL A 175 4.27 5.71 -6.47
CA VAL A 175 4.45 6.34 -7.78
C VAL A 175 4.76 5.23 -8.78
N PRO A 176 3.78 4.40 -9.15
CA PRO A 176 4.00 3.34 -10.12
C PRO A 176 4.42 3.95 -11.47
N ARG A 177 5.32 3.26 -12.17
CA ARG A 177 5.69 3.66 -13.54
C ARG A 177 4.45 3.55 -14.44
N PRO A 178 4.26 4.46 -15.41
CA PRO A 178 3.14 4.40 -16.34
C PRO A 178 3.11 3.03 -17.03
N MET A 179 1.91 2.44 -17.13
CA MET A 179 1.71 1.24 -17.93
C MET A 179 1.87 1.64 -19.41
N THR A 180 2.82 1.02 -20.10
CA THR A 180 2.97 1.20 -21.55
C THR A 180 2.20 0.10 -22.25
N THR A 181 1.20 0.46 -23.06
CA THR A 181 0.58 -0.46 -24.00
C THR A 181 1.62 -0.82 -25.07
N SER A 182 2.09 -2.06 -25.06
CA SER A 182 3.02 -2.61 -26.05
C SER A 182 2.41 -3.87 -26.64
N ASP A 183 2.62 -4.10 -27.94
CA ASP A 183 2.20 -5.35 -28.62
C ASP A 183 2.98 -6.58 -28.13
N THR A 184 4.02 -6.38 -27.32
CA THR A 184 4.77 -7.48 -26.70
C THR A 184 3.89 -8.25 -25.73
N ALA A 185 4.00 -9.57 -25.77
CA ALA A 185 3.37 -10.42 -24.76
C ALA A 185 3.93 -10.08 -23.35
N PRO A 186 3.06 -9.98 -22.34
CA PRO A 186 3.49 -9.77 -20.97
C PRO A 186 4.30 -10.98 -20.47
N THR A 187 5.38 -10.75 -19.74
CA THR A 187 6.20 -11.82 -19.15
C THR A 187 6.43 -11.57 -17.67
N LEU A 188 6.53 -12.65 -16.90
CA LEU A 188 6.89 -12.56 -15.49
C LEU A 188 8.31 -11.98 -15.35
N ASP A 189 8.49 -11.04 -14.43
CA ASP A 189 9.81 -10.46 -14.14
C ASP A 189 9.90 -10.01 -12.67
N VAL A 190 11.12 -9.71 -12.22
CA VAL A 190 11.44 -9.36 -10.85
C VAL A 190 12.24 -8.05 -10.78
N GLU A 191 11.82 -7.14 -9.90
CA GLU A 191 12.55 -5.91 -9.58
C GLU A 191 12.59 -5.76 -8.05
N TRP A 192 13.77 -5.47 -7.50
CA TRP A 192 14.00 -5.35 -6.05
C TRP A 192 13.61 -6.59 -5.23
N GLY A 193 13.55 -7.77 -5.87
CA GLY A 193 13.14 -9.02 -5.22
C GLY A 193 11.62 -9.21 -5.15
N TRP A 194 10.83 -8.31 -5.74
CA TRP A 194 9.38 -8.44 -5.86
C TRP A 194 8.99 -8.75 -7.29
N TRP A 195 7.99 -9.62 -7.44
CA TRP A 195 7.53 -10.13 -8.72
C TRP A 195 6.40 -9.28 -9.28
N GLY A 196 6.44 -9.10 -10.58
CA GLY A 196 5.42 -8.42 -11.38
C GLY A 196 5.41 -8.97 -12.80
N CYS A 197 4.75 -8.29 -13.72
CA CYS A 197 4.74 -8.65 -15.14
C CYS A 197 5.16 -7.47 -15.98
N ARG A 198 6.18 -7.64 -16.80
CA ARG A 198 6.63 -6.62 -17.75
C ARG A 198 5.87 -6.71 -19.06
N GLN A 199 5.67 -5.55 -19.68
CA GLN A 199 5.14 -5.43 -21.03
C GLN A 199 5.83 -4.25 -21.72
N GLY A 200 6.66 -4.55 -22.73
CA GLY A 200 7.60 -3.58 -23.30
C GLY A 200 8.61 -3.10 -22.23
N ASP A 201 8.80 -1.78 -22.17
CA ASP A 201 9.67 -1.14 -21.16
C ASP A 201 8.94 -0.85 -19.83
N GLY A 202 7.64 -1.14 -19.76
CA GLY A 202 6.78 -0.87 -18.61
C GLY A 202 6.38 -2.13 -17.83
N TRP A 203 5.61 -1.91 -16.78
CA TRP A 203 5.00 -2.96 -15.96
C TRP A 203 3.51 -3.07 -16.30
N ALA A 204 3.08 -4.24 -16.76
CA ALA A 204 1.67 -4.62 -16.82
C ALA A 204 1.11 -4.90 -15.42
N ILE A 205 1.91 -5.54 -14.56
CA ILE A 205 1.63 -5.73 -13.14
C ILE A 205 2.85 -5.23 -12.38
N GLN A 206 2.66 -4.29 -11.46
CA GLN A 206 3.77 -3.73 -10.69
C GLN A 206 4.49 -4.83 -9.87
N PRO A 207 5.83 -4.74 -9.72
CA PRO A 207 6.61 -5.73 -9.00
C PRO A 207 6.40 -5.55 -7.50
N LEU A 208 5.29 -6.08 -6.97
CA LEU A 208 4.87 -5.94 -5.57
C LEU A 208 4.55 -7.29 -4.92
N TYR A 209 4.60 -8.39 -5.66
CA TYR A 209 4.22 -9.73 -5.19
C TYR A 209 5.43 -10.54 -4.71
N ASP A 210 5.20 -11.54 -3.87
CA ASP A 210 6.27 -12.39 -3.34
C ASP A 210 6.76 -13.40 -4.38
N SER A 211 5.86 -13.85 -5.25
CA SER A 211 6.15 -14.69 -6.42
C SER A 211 5.00 -14.63 -7.43
N GLY A 212 5.17 -15.26 -8.59
CA GLY A 212 4.13 -15.38 -9.59
C GLY A 212 4.45 -16.44 -10.64
N PHE A 213 3.53 -16.62 -11.58
CA PHE A 213 3.68 -17.50 -12.73
C PHE A 213 3.54 -16.72 -14.02
N GLU A 214 4.06 -17.27 -15.12
CA GLU A 214 3.94 -16.65 -16.44
C GLU A 214 2.48 -16.29 -16.76
N PRO A 215 2.21 -15.05 -17.20
CA PRO A 215 0.88 -14.65 -17.61
C PRO A 215 0.37 -15.49 -18.77
N SER A 216 -0.92 -15.78 -18.75
CA SER A 216 -1.59 -16.54 -19.80
C SER A 216 -2.99 -16.00 -19.98
N GLU A 217 -3.40 -15.80 -21.24
CA GLU A 217 -4.77 -15.42 -21.58
C GLU A 217 -5.26 -14.15 -20.84
N GLY A 218 -4.36 -13.17 -20.67
CA GLY A 218 -4.66 -11.88 -20.02
C GLY A 218 -4.68 -11.90 -18.48
N VAL A 219 -4.32 -13.03 -17.86
CA VAL A 219 -4.33 -13.22 -16.41
C VAL A 219 -2.98 -13.73 -15.91
N ALA A 220 -2.48 -13.17 -14.82
CA ALA A 220 -1.34 -13.68 -14.08
C ALA A 220 -1.80 -14.31 -12.75
N LEU A 221 -1.14 -15.40 -12.34
CA LEU A 221 -1.31 -15.96 -11.00
C LEU A 221 -0.16 -15.46 -10.13
N MET A 222 -0.48 -14.62 -9.15
CA MET A 222 0.50 -13.96 -8.27
C MET A 222 0.31 -14.38 -6.82
N VAL A 223 1.39 -14.37 -6.03
CA VAL A 223 1.37 -14.76 -4.62
C VAL A 223 1.74 -13.58 -3.73
N LEU A 224 0.97 -13.35 -2.68
CA LEU A 224 1.17 -12.27 -1.70
C LEU A 224 0.84 -12.77 -0.29
N GLY A 225 1.79 -12.74 0.64
CA GLY A 225 1.58 -13.15 2.03
C GLY A 225 1.08 -14.60 2.18
N GLY A 226 1.44 -15.48 1.23
CA GLY A 226 0.97 -16.87 1.17
C GLY A 226 -0.44 -17.06 0.60
N TYR A 227 -1.08 -15.99 0.11
CA TYR A 227 -2.32 -16.05 -0.67
C TYR A 227 -2.00 -16.02 -2.15
N SER A 228 -2.82 -16.71 -2.94
CA SER A 228 -2.73 -16.68 -4.40
C SER A 228 -3.84 -15.79 -4.97
N HIS A 229 -3.53 -15.05 -6.03
CA HIS A 229 -4.41 -14.09 -6.67
C HIS A 229 -4.37 -14.22 -8.18
N TYR A 230 -5.53 -14.28 -8.82
CA TYR A 230 -5.62 -13.99 -10.25
C TYR A 230 -5.65 -12.47 -10.42
N VAL A 231 -4.72 -11.96 -11.23
CA VAL A 231 -4.52 -10.53 -11.46
C VAL A 231 -4.63 -10.27 -12.95
N ALA A 232 -5.41 -9.26 -13.34
CA ALA A 232 -5.52 -8.86 -14.73
C ALA A 232 -4.21 -8.23 -15.19
N VAL A 233 -3.72 -8.65 -16.35
CA VAL A 233 -2.54 -8.04 -16.97
C VAL A 233 -2.83 -6.62 -17.47
N GLU A 234 -4.08 -6.35 -17.89
CA GLU A 234 -4.48 -5.09 -18.52
C GLU A 234 -4.25 -3.86 -17.61
N ASP A 235 -4.57 -3.99 -16.33
CA ASP A 235 -4.56 -2.88 -15.37
C ASP A 235 -3.99 -3.25 -13.99
N GLY A 236 -3.51 -4.49 -13.82
CA GLY A 236 -2.97 -4.98 -12.56
C GLY A 236 -4.00 -5.19 -11.45
N ARG A 237 -5.31 -5.14 -11.75
CA ARG A 237 -6.34 -5.33 -10.72
C ARG A 237 -6.45 -6.79 -10.30
N THR A 238 -6.66 -7.04 -9.02
CA THR A 238 -6.97 -8.37 -8.50
C THR A 238 -8.39 -8.77 -8.93
N LEU A 239 -8.49 -9.84 -9.74
CA LEU A 239 -9.74 -10.42 -10.22
C LEU A 239 -10.36 -11.36 -9.19
N MET A 240 -9.53 -12.19 -8.57
CA MET A 240 -9.95 -13.16 -7.56
C MET A 240 -8.82 -13.44 -6.59
N SER A 241 -9.15 -13.47 -5.30
CA SER A 241 -8.24 -13.90 -4.24
C SER A 241 -8.68 -15.25 -3.70
N MET A 242 -7.71 -16.15 -3.50
CA MET A 242 -7.93 -17.50 -2.98
C MET A 242 -7.72 -17.53 -1.46
N CYS A 243 -8.26 -18.53 -0.78
CA CYS A 243 -8.00 -18.73 0.65
C CYS A 243 -6.62 -19.37 0.86
N LYS A 244 -6.03 -19.20 2.06
CA LYS A 244 -4.83 -19.97 2.44
C LYS A 244 -5.13 -21.47 2.37
N GLY A 245 -4.25 -22.21 1.69
CA GLY A 245 -4.39 -23.65 1.47
C GLY A 245 -5.16 -24.03 0.20
N ASP A 246 -5.76 -23.07 -0.52
CA ASP A 246 -6.23 -23.30 -1.87
C ASP A 246 -5.03 -23.48 -2.83
N ASP A 247 -5.18 -24.37 -3.80
CA ASP A 247 -4.20 -24.67 -4.85
C ASP A 247 -4.75 -24.20 -6.20
N ALA A 248 -4.22 -23.07 -6.68
CA ALA A 248 -4.62 -22.44 -7.93
C ALA A 248 -3.56 -22.65 -9.01
N ARG A 249 -4.00 -22.79 -10.27
CA ARG A 249 -3.12 -22.99 -11.42
C ARG A 249 -3.29 -21.86 -12.43
N SER A 250 -2.21 -21.52 -13.13
CA SER A 250 -2.28 -20.57 -14.26
C SER A 250 -3.38 -20.97 -15.26
N VAL A 251 -4.02 -19.95 -15.84
CA VAL A 251 -5.06 -20.13 -16.86
C VAL A 251 -4.49 -20.87 -18.07
N ARG A 252 -5.20 -21.90 -18.52
CA ARG A 252 -4.89 -22.66 -19.74
C ARG A 252 -6.16 -23.16 -20.39
N ASP A 253 -6.20 -23.04 -21.72
CA ASP A 253 -7.32 -23.49 -22.56
C ASP A 253 -8.63 -22.78 -22.18
N GLY A 254 -8.57 -21.47 -21.90
CA GLY A 254 -9.74 -20.67 -21.55
C GLY A 254 -10.21 -20.81 -20.09
N VAL A 255 -9.50 -21.57 -19.24
CA VAL A 255 -9.98 -21.89 -17.89
C VAL A 255 -8.90 -21.79 -16.80
N ALA A 256 -9.30 -21.25 -15.66
CA ALA A 256 -8.58 -21.34 -14.40
C ALA A 256 -9.06 -22.58 -13.62
N ARG A 257 -8.10 -23.36 -13.12
CA ARG A 257 -8.39 -24.55 -12.29
C ARG A 257 -7.89 -24.30 -10.88
N LEU A 258 -8.75 -24.63 -9.92
CA LEU A 258 -8.59 -24.33 -8.51
C LEU A 258 -9.03 -25.54 -7.71
N ARG A 259 -8.23 -25.96 -6.74
CA ARG A 259 -8.63 -26.93 -5.73
C ARG A 259 -8.67 -26.21 -4.38
N ARG A 260 -9.85 -26.18 -3.76
CA ARG A 260 -10.08 -25.57 -2.46
C ARG A 260 -9.38 -26.38 -1.36
N ALA A 261 -9.07 -25.72 -0.25
CA ALA A 261 -8.46 -26.37 0.92
C ALA A 261 -9.27 -27.60 1.44
N ASP A 262 -10.58 -27.65 1.21
CA ASP A 262 -11.43 -28.78 1.57
C ASP A 262 -11.50 -29.90 0.51
N GLY A 263 -10.70 -29.79 -0.55
CA GLY A 263 -10.60 -30.75 -1.64
C GLY A 263 -11.59 -30.53 -2.79
N ARG A 264 -12.51 -29.56 -2.70
CA ARG A 264 -13.42 -29.25 -3.82
C ARG A 264 -12.65 -28.67 -5.00
N GLU A 265 -12.83 -29.25 -6.18
CA GLU A 265 -12.28 -28.71 -7.43
C GLU A 265 -13.28 -27.75 -8.08
N GLN A 266 -12.76 -26.64 -8.59
CA GLN A 266 -13.50 -25.60 -9.28
C GLN A 266 -12.77 -25.26 -10.58
N THR A 267 -13.53 -25.15 -11.67
CA THR A 267 -13.05 -24.64 -12.95
C THR A 267 -13.83 -23.36 -13.24
N ILE A 268 -13.12 -22.31 -13.63
CA ILE A 268 -13.70 -20.98 -13.89
C ILE A 268 -13.26 -20.55 -15.28
N ALA A 269 -14.19 -20.10 -16.12
CA ALA A 269 -13.82 -19.56 -17.43
C ALA A 269 -13.02 -18.26 -17.26
N VAL A 270 -12.02 -18.04 -18.12
CA VAL A 270 -11.20 -16.82 -18.05
C VAL A 270 -12.04 -15.56 -18.26
N GLU A 271 -13.05 -15.63 -19.13
CA GLU A 271 -14.00 -14.54 -19.36
C GLU A 271 -14.82 -14.22 -18.10
N GLU A 272 -15.21 -15.25 -17.33
CA GLU A 272 -15.92 -15.06 -16.06
C GLU A 272 -15.01 -14.39 -15.02
N LEU A 273 -13.73 -14.77 -14.94
CA LEU A 273 -12.75 -14.14 -14.05
C LEU A 273 -12.55 -12.66 -14.37
N ILE A 274 -12.44 -12.31 -15.66
CA ILE A 274 -12.19 -10.93 -16.09
C ILE A 274 -13.44 -10.05 -15.87
N ASN A 275 -14.63 -10.64 -16.02
CA ASN A 275 -15.92 -9.93 -15.92
C ASN A 275 -16.49 -9.89 -14.49
N SER A 276 -16.06 -10.76 -13.57
CA SER A 276 -16.59 -10.79 -12.19
C SER A 276 -16.26 -9.55 -11.34
N SER A 277 -15.50 -8.60 -11.89
CA SER A 277 -14.98 -7.43 -11.17
C SER A 277 -15.22 -6.10 -11.91
N LYS A 278 -16.15 -6.07 -12.88
CA LYS A 278 -16.64 -4.82 -13.49
C LYS A 278 -17.89 -4.31 -12.78
#